data_AF-A0A255ZVR8-F1
#
_entry.id   AF-A0A255ZVR8-F1
#
_cell.length_a   1.000
_cell.length_b   1.000
_cell.length_c   1.000
_cell.angle_alpha   90.00
_cell.angle_beta   90.00
_cell.angle_gamma   90.00
#
_symmetry.space_group_name_H-M   'P 1'
#
loop_
_entity.id
_entity.type
_entity.pdbx_description
1 polymer ?
#
loop_
_entity_poly.entity_id
_entity_poly.type
_entity_poly.pdbx_seq_one_letter_code
_entity_poly.pdbx_strand_id
1 'polypeptide(L)'
;MNKFGDLIRNTREEKEMLLRHIAAELDVDTALVSKIERGEKTAKREHVLALAQLFKINPEELIALWLADQVAHLVESEPQAEKAIRIALKNIIGE
;
A
#
# COMPACT_ATOMS: atom_id res chain seq x y z
N MET A 1 -7.55 0.24 8.66
CA MET A 1 -8.25 -0.23 7.42
C MET A 1 -7.22 -0.19 6.29
N ASN A 2 -6.96 -1.31 5.61
CA ASN A 2 -5.85 -1.45 4.65
C ASN A 2 -6.31 -1.16 3.21
N LYS A 3 -6.33 0.12 2.83
CA LYS A 3 -6.85 0.54 1.52
C LYS A 3 -5.95 0.13 0.37
N PHE A 4 -4.64 0.10 0.58
CA PHE A 4 -3.68 -0.35 -0.40
C PHE A 4 -3.90 -1.84 -0.72
N GLY A 5 -3.88 -2.73 0.28
CA GLY A 5 -4.04 -4.16 -0.01
C GLY A 5 -5.43 -4.53 -0.52
N ASP A 6 -6.48 -3.82 -0.08
CA ASP A 6 -7.83 -3.97 -0.66
C ASP A 6 -7.84 -3.63 -2.16
N LEU A 7 -7.20 -2.53 -2.56
CA LEU A 7 -7.07 -2.15 -3.97
C LEU A 7 -6.32 -3.22 -4.77
N ILE A 8 -5.17 -3.69 -4.28
CA ILE A 8 -4.38 -4.74 -4.93
C ILE A 8 -5.19 -6.01 -5.11
N ARG A 9 -5.92 -6.44 -4.06
CA ARG A 9 -6.77 -7.62 -4.09
C ARG A 9 -7.89 -7.48 -5.13
N ASN A 10 -8.62 -6.37 -5.10
CA ASN A 10 -9.73 -6.15 -6.01
C ASN A 10 -9.25 -6.11 -7.46
N THR A 11 -8.18 -5.37 -7.76
CA THR A 11 -7.62 -5.32 -9.12
C THR A 11 -7.08 -6.67 -9.57
N ARG A 12 -6.50 -7.48 -8.67
CA ARG A 12 -6.11 -8.87 -8.96
C ARG A 12 -7.31 -9.72 -9.35
N GLU A 13 -8.38 -9.68 -8.56
CA GLU A 13 -9.59 -10.48 -8.75
C GLU A 13 -10.36 -10.05 -10.02
N GLU A 14 -10.45 -8.75 -10.31
CA GLU A 14 -11.00 -8.21 -11.56
C GLU A 14 -10.26 -8.68 -12.81
N LYS A 15 -8.95 -8.89 -12.71
CA LYS A 15 -8.11 -9.41 -13.79
C LYS A 15 -8.02 -10.95 -13.80
N GLU A 16 -8.82 -11.62 -12.97
CA GLU A 16 -8.84 -13.08 -12.81
C GLU A 16 -7.45 -13.67 -12.48
N MET A 17 -6.60 -12.89 -11.81
CA MET A 17 -5.25 -13.29 -11.47
C MET A 17 -5.21 -14.07 -10.15
N LEU A 18 -4.41 -15.13 -10.14
CA LEU A 18 -4.12 -15.90 -8.93
C LEU A 18 -2.96 -15.23 -8.17
N LEU A 19 -2.88 -15.46 -6.85
CA LEU A 19 -1.80 -14.93 -6.01
C LEU A 19 -0.41 -15.29 -6.57
N ARG A 20 -0.25 -16.49 -7.15
CA ARG A 20 1.00 -16.93 -7.78
C ARG A 20 1.44 -16.10 -8.98
N HIS A 21 0.51 -15.46 -9.69
CA HIS A 21 0.85 -14.60 -10.83
C HIS A 21 1.49 -13.31 -10.34
N ILE A 22 0.93 -12.69 -9.29
CA ILE A 22 1.56 -11.52 -8.65
C ILE A 22 2.90 -11.92 -8.01
N ALA A 23 2.93 -13.04 -7.29
CA ALA A 23 4.13 -13.50 -6.60
C ALA A 23 5.31 -13.70 -7.57
N ALA A 24 5.04 -14.25 -8.76
CA ALA A 24 6.03 -14.40 -9.82
C ALA A 24 6.51 -13.04 -10.38
N GLU A 25 5.60 -12.08 -10.60
CA GLU A 25 5.95 -10.74 -11.07
C GLU A 25 6.83 -9.98 -10.07
N LEU A 26 6.58 -10.18 -8.77
CA LEU A 26 7.30 -9.51 -7.70
C LEU A 26 8.56 -10.25 -7.24
N ASP A 27 8.83 -11.45 -7.77
CA ASP A 27 9.88 -12.36 -7.30
C ASP A 27 9.83 -12.64 -5.79
N VAL A 28 8.63 -13.01 -5.30
CA VAL A 28 8.36 -13.32 -3.89
C VAL A 28 7.48 -14.55 -3.72
N ASP A 29 7.28 -14.98 -2.47
CA ASP A 29 6.35 -16.07 -2.16
C ASP A 29 4.88 -15.62 -2.16
N THR A 30 3.97 -16.56 -2.43
CA THR A 30 2.52 -16.28 -2.46
C THR A 30 1.95 -15.88 -1.10
N ALA A 31 2.55 -16.32 0.00
CA ALA A 31 2.09 -15.97 1.35
C ALA A 31 2.39 -14.49 1.65
N LEU A 32 3.50 -13.94 1.14
CA LEU A 32 3.80 -12.52 1.23
C LEU A 32 2.75 -11.68 0.50
N VAL A 33 2.40 -12.03 -0.75
CA VAL A 33 1.34 -11.34 -1.50
C VAL A 33 0.01 -11.39 -0.73
N SER A 34 -0.33 -12.57 -0.19
CA SER A 34 -1.55 -12.76 0.59
C SER A 34 -1.58 -11.90 1.86
N LYS A 35 -0.44 -11.76 2.55
CA LYS A 35 -0.29 -10.88 3.73
C LYS A 35 -0.38 -9.40 3.36
N ILE A 36 0.14 -9.01 2.19
CA ILE A 36 0.01 -7.65 1.67
C ILE A 36 -1.45 -7.29 1.41
N GLU A 37 -2.19 -8.16 0.72
CA GLU A 37 -3.61 -7.96 0.44
C GLU A 37 -4.46 -7.84 1.72
N ARG A 38 -4.10 -8.57 2.78
CA ARG A 38 -4.77 -8.47 4.09
C ARG A 38 -4.25 -7.35 4.99
N GLY A 39 -3.17 -6.66 4.62
CA GLY A 39 -2.58 -5.58 5.42
C GLY A 39 -1.77 -6.07 6.61
N GLU A 40 -1.49 -7.36 6.68
CA GLU A 40 -0.63 -7.98 7.70
C GLU A 40 0.84 -7.70 7.44
N LYS A 41 1.20 -7.33 6.21
CA LYS A 41 2.57 -6.98 5.82
C LYS A 41 2.60 -5.83 4.83
N THR A 42 3.40 -4.82 5.13
CA THR A 42 3.66 -3.70 4.22
C THR A 42 4.53 -4.16 3.04
N ALA A 43 4.10 -3.86 1.82
CA ALA A 43 4.91 -4.06 0.62
C ALA A 43 6.14 -3.14 0.60
N LYS A 44 7.23 -3.58 -0.02
CA LYS A 44 8.36 -2.69 -0.30
C LYS A 44 8.01 -1.73 -1.44
N ARG A 45 8.63 -0.55 -1.47
CA ARG A 45 8.42 0.45 -2.53
C ARG A 45 8.63 -0.11 -3.94
N GLU A 46 9.64 -0.95 -4.13
CA GLU A 46 9.92 -1.63 -5.41
C GLU A 46 8.74 -2.51 -5.86
N HIS A 47 8.10 -3.23 -4.94
CA HIS A 47 6.91 -4.03 -5.24
C HIS A 47 5.69 -3.14 -5.56
N VAL A 48 5.56 -1.99 -4.89
CA VAL A 48 4.47 -1.03 -5.18
C VAL A 48 4.59 -0.52 -6.62
N LEU A 49 5.81 -0.19 -7.07
CA LEU A 49 6.07 0.23 -8.45
C LEU A 49 5.78 -0.88 -9.47
N ALA A 50 6.21 -2.10 -9.19
CA ALA A 50 5.93 -3.26 -10.04
C ALA A 50 4.41 -3.54 -10.13
N LEU A 51 3.68 -3.45 -9.02
CA LEU A 51 2.22 -3.57 -9.00
C LEU A 51 1.53 -2.45 -9.79
N ALA A 52 2.03 -1.20 -9.70
CA ALA A 52 1.51 -0.09 -10.51
C ALA A 52 1.65 -0.39 -12.01
N GLN A 53 2.81 -0.90 -12.43
CA GLN A 53 3.07 -1.29 -13.81
C GLN A 53 2.19 -2.46 -14.26
N LEU A 54 2.15 -3.55 -13.48
CA LEU A 54 1.37 -4.75 -13.75
C LEU A 54 -0.12 -4.42 -13.93
N PHE A 55 -0.65 -3.56 -13.06
CA PHE A 55 -2.06 -3.22 -13.05
C PHE A 55 -2.43 -2.00 -13.89
N LYS A 56 -1.44 -1.29 -14.43
CA LYS A 56 -1.62 -0.02 -15.16
C LYS A 56 -2.29 1.05 -14.29
N ILE A 57 -1.90 1.12 -13.02
CA ILE A 57 -2.32 2.15 -12.06
C ILE A 57 -1.27 3.26 -12.09
N ASN A 58 -1.69 4.53 -11.91
CA ASN A 58 -0.73 5.63 -11.76
C ASN A 58 0.20 5.35 -10.55
N PRO A 59 1.53 5.26 -10.76
CA PRO A 59 2.48 5.00 -9.68
C PRO A 59 2.44 6.02 -8.55
N GLU A 60 2.21 7.30 -8.86
CA GLU A 60 2.16 8.38 -7.85
C GLU A 60 0.97 8.18 -6.90
N GLU A 61 -0.21 7.91 -7.46
CA GLU A 61 -1.43 7.63 -6.70
C GLU A 61 -1.28 6.37 -5.84
N LEU A 62 -0.72 5.30 -6.40
CA LEU A 62 -0.55 4.05 -5.67
C LEU A 62 0.48 4.19 -4.53
N ILE A 63 1.57 4.93 -4.76
CA ILE A 63 2.55 5.25 -3.72
C ILE A 63 1.92 6.12 -2.63
N ALA A 64 1.12 7.12 -3.00
CA ALA A 64 0.45 7.99 -2.03
C ALA A 64 -0.48 7.18 -1.12
N LEU A 65 -1.27 6.26 -1.68
CA LEU A 65 -2.14 5.37 -0.91
C LEU A 65 -1.34 4.43 0.01
N TRP A 66 -0.26 3.84 -0.50
CA TRP A 66 0.63 2.98 0.27
C TRP A 66 1.31 3.71 1.44
N LEU A 67 1.69 4.98 1.26
CA LEU A 67 2.22 5.82 2.34
C LEU A 67 1.13 6.21 3.33
N ALA A 68 -0.07 6.54 2.85
CA ALA A 68 -1.20 6.90 3.71
C ALA A 68 -1.56 5.77 4.68
N ASP A 69 -1.60 4.51 4.21
CA ASP A 69 -1.85 3.36 5.07
C ASP A 69 -0.76 3.16 6.13
N GLN A 70 0.51 3.40 5.78
CA GLN A 70 1.62 3.34 6.75
C GLN A 70 1.54 4.43 7.81
N VAL A 71 1.27 5.68 7.39
CA VAL A 71 1.08 6.80 8.31
C VAL A 71 -0.11 6.55 9.22
N ALA A 72 -1.24 6.07 8.67
CA ALA A 72 -2.42 5.73 9.44
C ALA A 72 -2.12 4.64 10.47
N HIS A 73 -1.48 3.54 10.07
CA HIS A 73 -1.10 2.46 10.97
C HIS A 73 -0.17 2.92 12.10
N LEU A 74 0.76 3.85 11.80
CA LEU A 74 1.67 4.39 12.81
C LEU A 74 0.94 5.16 13.92
N VAL A 75 -0.17 5.83 13.60
CA VAL A 75 -0.84 6.75 14.53
C VAL A 75 -2.23 6.30 14.97
N GLU A 76 -2.77 5.20 14.45
CA GLU A 76 -4.17 4.81 14.65
C GLU A 76 -4.57 4.58 16.12
N SER A 77 -3.61 4.24 16.99
CA SER A 77 -3.83 4.07 18.43
C SER A 77 -3.81 5.38 19.23
N GLU A 78 -3.38 6.49 18.62
CA GLU A 78 -3.10 7.74 19.32
C GLU A 78 -4.27 8.72 19.23
N PRO A 79 -4.77 9.27 20.37
CA PRO A 79 -5.78 10.32 20.37
C PRO A 79 -5.36 11.58 19.61
N GLN A 80 -4.05 11.84 19.51
CA GLN A 80 -3.47 13.00 18.85
C GLN A 80 -3.15 12.77 17.36
N ALA A 81 -3.54 11.63 16.78
CA ALA A 81 -3.22 11.24 15.40
C ALA A 81 -3.39 12.38 14.37
N GLU A 82 -4.56 13.02 14.34
CA GLU A 82 -4.84 14.12 13.42
C GLU A 82 -3.88 15.29 13.63
N LYS A 83 -3.68 15.69 14.89
CA LYS A 83 -2.78 16.81 15.23
C LYS A 83 -1.34 16.50 14.83
N ALA A 84 -0.87 15.27 15.07
CA ALA A 84 0.48 14.83 14.70
C ALA A 84 0.70 14.88 13.19
N ILE A 85 -0.26 14.38 12.39
CA ILE A 85 -0.20 14.42 10.92
C ILE A 85 -0.15 15.87 10.43
N ARG A 86 -1.00 16.77 10.96
CA ARG A 86 -1.00 18.19 10.57
C ARG A 86 0.32 18.88 10.88
N ILE A 87 0.92 18.62 12.05
CA ILE A 87 2.24 19.16 12.41
C ILE A 87 3.32 18.64 11.46
N ALA A 88 3.34 17.34 11.18
CA ALA A 88 4.31 16.74 10.26
C ALA A 88 4.19 17.33 8.85
N LEU A 89 2.97 17.49 8.35
CA LEU A 89 2.70 18.11 7.05
C LEU A 89 3.22 19.56 7.01
N LYS A 90 2.92 20.35 8.04
CA LYS A 90 3.41 21.74 8.16
C LYS A 90 4.93 21.83 8.11
N ASN A 91 5.62 20.93 8.83
CA ASN A 91 7.09 20.89 8.85
C ASN A 91 7.72 20.52 7.51
N ILE A 92 7.03 19.75 6.66
CA ILE A 92 7.50 19.35 5.33
C ILE A 92 7.25 20.47 4.30
N ILE A 93 6.09 21.12 4.38
CA ILE A 93 5.67 22.15 3.40
C ILE A 93 6.28 23.52 3.72
N GLY A 94 6.75 23.74 4.96
CA GLY A 94 7.51 24.94 5.33
C GLY A 94 6.66 26.18 5.62
N GLU A 95 5.49 26.00 6.22
CA GLU A 95 4.67 27.12 6.77
C GLU A 95 5.00 27.45 8.23
#